data_AF-A0A2M8QC68-F1
#
_entry.id   AF-A0A2M8QC68-F1
#
_cell.length_a   1.000
_cell.length_b   1.000
_cell.length_c   1.000
_cell.angle_alpha   90.00
_cell.angle_beta   90.00
_cell.angle_gamma   90.00
#
_symmetry.space_group_name_H-M   'P 1'
#
loop_
_entity.id
_entity.type
_entity.pdbx_description
1 polymer ?
#
loop_
_entity_poly.entity_id
_entity_poly.type
_entity_poly.pdbx_seq_one_letter_code
_entity_poly.pdbx_strand_id
1 'polypeptide(L)'
;RAAPYLLSIGERAEEIRRRFEERLIESQQALQELEDLVRQLREAEEERRSKMGDLSDRPYAPQAFAVEWWLRTHQVPAEEARAVAQKMEDAFAALPHWMSSRKQEGELRTALYKALLAAGISEVVAWADAILNLLRRAAE
;
A
#
# COMPACT_ATOMS: atom_id res chain seq x y z
N ARG A 1 8.09 -9.19 12.69
CA ARG A 1 7.01 -8.62 11.86
C ARG A 1 7.64 -7.75 10.79
N ALA A 2 7.43 -8.09 9.52
CA ALA A 2 7.92 -7.28 8.41
C ALA A 2 7.06 -6.02 8.28
N ALA A 3 7.64 -4.90 7.84
CA ALA A 3 6.84 -3.71 7.59
C ALA A 3 6.03 -3.91 6.29
N PRO A 4 4.69 -3.74 6.30
CA PRO A 4 3.85 -4.11 5.15
C PRO A 4 4.22 -3.36 3.86
N TYR A 5 4.72 -2.13 3.96
CA TYR A 5 5.18 -1.37 2.80
C TYR A 5 6.42 -2.00 2.11
N LEU A 6 7.29 -2.69 2.84
CA LEU A 6 8.44 -3.40 2.25
C LEU A 6 7.97 -4.61 1.44
N LEU A 7 6.89 -5.26 1.88
CA LEU A 7 6.26 -6.35 1.11
C LEU A 7 5.69 -5.81 -0.22
N SER A 8 5.03 -4.65 -0.22
CA SER A 8 4.52 -4.05 -1.47
C SER A 8 5.61 -3.72 -2.49
N ILE A 9 6.79 -3.30 -2.01
CA ILE A 9 7.94 -3.01 -2.87
C ILE A 9 8.50 -4.31 -3.45
N GLY A 10 8.65 -5.34 -2.63
CA GLY A 10 9.11 -6.65 -3.08
C GLY A 10 8.20 -7.28 -4.13
N GLU A 11 6.88 -7.19 -3.95
CA GLU A 11 5.91 -7.68 -4.94
C GLU A 11 5.99 -6.92 -6.26
N ARG A 12 6.18 -5.60 -6.22
CA ARG A 12 6.36 -4.81 -7.44
C ARG A 12 7.66 -5.15 -8.16
N ALA A 13 8.75 -5.38 -7.42
CA ALA A 13 10.02 -5.81 -7.99
C ALA A 13 9.90 -7.18 -8.69
N GLU A 14 9.17 -8.10 -8.07
CA GLU A 14 8.90 -9.43 -8.65
C GLU A 14 8.02 -9.35 -9.91
N GLU A 15 7.04 -8.46 -9.93
CA GLU A 15 6.22 -8.22 -11.13
C GLU A 15 7.06 -7.70 -12.30
N ILE A 16 7.97 -6.76 -12.04
CA ILE A 16 8.90 -6.25 -13.06
C ILE A 16 9.80 -7.39 -13.58
N ARG A 17 10.35 -8.21 -12.68
CA ARG A 17 11.16 -9.39 -13.04
C ARG A 17 10.39 -10.34 -13.94
N ARG A 18 9.15 -10.69 -13.57
CA ARG A 18 8.29 -11.59 -14.35
C ARG A 18 8.00 -11.03 -15.74
N ARG A 19 7.59 -9.76 -15.85
CA ARG A 19 7.29 -9.12 -17.15
C ARG A 19 8.52 -9.10 -18.06
N PHE A 20 9.71 -8.90 -17.49
CA PHE A 20 10.97 -8.96 -18.24
C PHE A 20 11.27 -10.38 -18.74
N GLU A 21 11.12 -11.40 -17.90
CA GLU A 21 11.33 -12.81 -18.29
C GLU A 21 10.34 -13.28 -19.35
N GLU A 22 9.09 -12.83 -19.25
CA GLU A 22 8.03 -13.07 -20.24
C GLU A 22 8.20 -12.23 -21.52
N ARG A 23 9.27 -11.43 -21.62
CA ARG A 23 9.59 -10.55 -22.76
C ARG A 23 8.48 -9.54 -23.07
N LEU A 24 7.69 -9.16 -22.07
CA LEU A 24 6.67 -8.12 -22.17
C LEU A 24 7.28 -6.71 -22.08
N ILE A 25 8.49 -6.60 -21.54
CA ILE A 25 9.27 -5.36 -21.44
C ILE A 25 10.73 -5.61 -21.80
N GLU A 26 11.38 -4.57 -22.32
CA GLU A 26 12.80 -4.59 -22.68
C GLU A 26 13.71 -4.30 -21.47
N SER A 27 14.98 -4.67 -21.56
CA SER A 27 15.96 -4.51 -20.46
C SER A 27 16.07 -3.07 -19.95
N GLN A 28 16.06 -2.08 -20.85
CA GLN A 28 16.14 -0.67 -20.48
C GLN A 28 14.88 -0.21 -19.72
N GLN A 29 13.70 -0.70 -20.13
CA GLN A 29 12.45 -0.39 -19.46
C GLN A 29 12.40 -1.04 -18.07
N ALA A 30 12.80 -2.31 -17.95
CA ALA A 30 12.88 -3.00 -16.67
C ALA A 30 13.82 -2.28 -15.69
N LEU A 31 14.99 -1.82 -16.18
CA LEU A 31 15.93 -1.04 -15.38
C LEU A 31 15.30 0.27 -14.89
N GLN A 32 14.63 1.03 -15.77
CA GLN A 32 13.97 2.28 -15.40
C GLN A 32 12.88 2.05 -14.33
N GLU A 33 12.04 1.03 -14.50
CA GLU A 33 10.99 0.72 -13.51
C GLU A 33 11.59 0.31 -12.14
N LEU A 34 12.74 -0.39 -12.13
CA LEU A 34 13.46 -0.72 -10.89
C LEU A 34 14.11 0.49 -10.24
N GLU A 35 14.74 1.38 -11.01
CA GLU A 35 15.34 2.62 -10.51
C GLU A 35 14.29 3.54 -9.87
N ASP A 36 13.12 3.62 -10.50
CA ASP A 36 11.97 4.37 -9.98
C ASP A 36 11.49 3.77 -8.66
N LEU A 37 11.41 2.45 -8.56
CA LEU A 37 11.04 1.75 -7.35
C LEU A 37 12.06 1.95 -6.21
N VAL A 38 13.36 1.95 -6.51
CA VAL A 38 14.43 2.24 -5.53
C VAL A 38 14.37 3.68 -5.05
N ARG A 39 14.09 4.64 -5.94
CA ARG A 39 13.91 6.05 -5.56
C ARG A 39 12.72 6.20 -4.63
N GLN A 40 11.58 5.60 -4.98
CA GLN A 40 10.42 5.55 -4.10
C GLN A 40 10.82 4.94 -2.74
N LEU A 41 11.50 3.79 -2.68
CA LEU A 41 11.92 3.19 -1.41
C LEU A 41 12.71 4.16 -0.52
N ARG A 42 13.66 4.91 -1.10
CA ARG A 42 14.44 5.90 -0.35
C ARG A 42 13.56 7.03 0.19
N GLU A 43 12.62 7.54 -0.62
CA GLU A 43 11.64 8.53 -0.18
C GLU A 43 10.78 7.99 0.98
N ALA A 44 10.30 6.74 0.88
CA ALA A 44 9.57 6.09 1.97
C ALA A 44 10.39 5.97 3.25
N GLU A 45 11.65 5.58 3.16
CA GLU A 45 12.53 5.44 4.32
C GLU A 45 12.82 6.80 4.99
N GLU A 46 13.02 7.86 4.20
CA GLU A 46 13.23 9.22 4.70
C GLU A 46 11.95 9.81 5.31
N GLU A 47 10.80 9.65 4.65
CA GLU A 47 9.50 10.06 5.18
C GLU A 47 9.15 9.31 6.46
N ARG A 48 9.43 8.01 6.50
CA ARG A 48 9.28 7.19 7.70
C ARG A 48 10.17 7.73 8.82
N ARG A 49 11.47 7.92 8.60
CA ARG A 49 12.37 8.45 9.64
C ARG A 49 11.95 9.83 10.14
N SER A 50 11.45 10.69 9.26
CA SER A 50 11.05 12.06 9.60
C SER A 50 9.70 12.12 10.33
N LYS A 51 8.76 11.21 10.01
CA LYS A 51 7.40 11.20 10.57
C LYS A 51 7.17 10.20 11.72
N MET A 52 7.95 9.12 11.80
CA MET A 52 7.85 8.07 12.85
C MET A 52 8.71 8.34 14.09
N GLY A 53 9.11 9.59 14.33
CA GLY A 53 9.81 9.98 15.55
C GLY A 53 9.01 9.72 16.84
N ASP A 54 7.68 9.58 16.74
CA ASP A 54 6.80 9.27 17.88
C ASP A 54 5.63 8.37 17.45
N LEU A 55 5.81 7.06 17.62
CA LEU A 55 4.83 6.04 17.22
C LEU A 55 3.87 5.63 18.33
N SER A 56 4.04 6.18 19.54
CA SER A 56 3.29 5.75 20.71
C SER A 56 1.81 6.16 20.62
N ASP A 57 1.50 7.25 19.91
CA ASP A 57 0.15 7.83 19.84
C ASP A 57 -0.68 7.35 18.63
N ARG A 58 -0.09 6.62 17.67
CA ARG A 58 -0.77 6.20 16.42
C ARG A 58 -0.55 4.73 16.08
N PRO A 59 -1.29 3.81 16.73
CA PRO A 59 -1.12 2.36 16.56
C PRO A 59 -1.45 1.86 15.14
N TYR A 60 -2.20 2.62 14.34
CA TYR A 60 -2.60 2.26 12.96
C TYR A 60 -1.82 2.99 11.86
N ALA A 61 -0.88 3.86 12.23
CA ALA A 61 -0.02 4.55 11.28
C ALA A 61 0.78 3.58 10.37
N PRO A 62 1.28 2.41 10.83
CA PRO A 62 1.97 1.47 9.96
C PRO A 62 1.10 0.88 8.83
N GLN A 63 -0.17 0.59 9.11
CA GLN A 63 -1.11 0.04 8.13
C GLN A 63 -1.55 1.13 7.15
N ALA A 64 -1.88 2.33 7.64
CA ALA A 64 -2.21 3.47 6.81
C ALA A 64 -1.04 3.84 5.87
N PHE A 65 0.18 3.87 6.39
CA PHE A 65 1.39 4.11 5.59
C PHE A 65 1.59 3.05 4.49
N ALA A 66 1.32 1.78 4.79
CA ALA A 66 1.41 0.73 3.79
C ALA A 66 0.36 0.89 2.67
N VAL A 67 -0.84 1.38 2.99
CA VAL A 67 -1.85 1.73 1.98
C VAL A 67 -1.35 2.89 1.10
N GLU A 68 -0.85 3.98 1.69
CA GLU A 68 -0.27 5.11 0.93
C GLU A 68 0.82 4.60 -0.03
N TRP A 69 1.69 3.75 0.49
CA TRP A 69 2.84 3.28 -0.24
C TRP A 69 2.48 2.34 -1.38
N TRP A 70 1.56 1.40 -1.14
CA TRP A 70 1.07 0.51 -2.18
C TRP A 70 0.40 1.30 -3.32
N LEU A 71 -0.32 2.38 -3.01
CA LEU A 71 -0.93 3.22 -4.04
C LEU A 71 0.13 3.96 -4.85
N ARG A 72 1.17 4.51 -4.22
CA ARG A 72 2.28 5.18 -4.91
C ARG A 72 3.05 4.23 -5.83
N THR A 73 3.29 2.98 -5.41
CA THR A 73 3.96 1.98 -6.26
C THR A 73 3.11 1.56 -7.46
N HIS A 74 1.79 1.78 -7.41
CA HIS A 74 0.85 1.59 -8.51
C HIS A 74 0.54 2.89 -9.27
N GLN A 75 1.45 3.88 -9.19
CA GLN A 75 1.40 5.14 -9.93
C GLN A 75 0.23 6.07 -9.56
N VAL A 76 -0.39 5.89 -8.38
CA VAL A 76 -1.35 6.87 -7.85
C VAL A 76 -0.61 8.14 -7.40
N PRO A 77 -1.12 9.34 -7.72
CA PRO A 77 -0.57 10.60 -7.24
C PRO A 77 -0.41 10.62 -5.72
N ALA A 78 0.70 11.19 -5.22
CA ALA A 78 1.03 11.17 -3.79
C ALA A 78 -0.07 11.81 -2.90
N GLU A 79 -0.68 12.90 -3.37
CA GLU A 79 -1.78 13.58 -2.66
C GLU A 79 -3.01 12.68 -2.48
N GLU A 80 -3.39 11.95 -3.54
CA GLU A 80 -4.52 11.02 -3.52
C GLU A 80 -4.20 9.80 -2.66
N ALA A 81 -3.01 9.23 -2.80
CA ALA A 81 -2.54 8.12 -1.98
C ALA A 81 -2.56 8.47 -0.48
N ARG A 82 -2.13 9.68 -0.13
CA ARG A 82 -2.17 10.19 1.25
C ARG A 82 -3.60 10.38 1.75
N ALA A 83 -4.48 10.94 0.93
CA ALA A 83 -5.89 11.13 1.30
C ALA A 83 -6.59 9.78 1.56
N VAL A 84 -6.27 8.75 0.77
CA VAL A 84 -6.77 7.38 1.00
C VAL A 84 -6.20 6.81 2.30
N ALA A 85 -4.89 6.92 2.51
CA ALA A 85 -4.24 6.41 3.72
C ALA A 85 -4.79 7.02 5.00
N GLN A 86 -5.05 8.34 5.01
CA GLN A 86 -5.61 9.01 6.18
C GLN A 86 -7.02 8.54 6.50
N LYS A 87 -7.88 8.35 5.49
CA LYS A 87 -9.22 7.75 5.70
C LYS A 87 -9.12 6.31 6.22
N MET A 88 -8.12 5.57 5.78
CA MET A 88 -7.90 4.20 6.21
C MET A 88 -7.35 4.12 7.64
N GLU A 89 -6.54 5.07 8.09
CA GLU A 89 -6.10 5.17 9.48
C GLU A 89 -7.30 5.20 10.45
N ASP A 90 -8.28 6.06 10.17
CA ASP A 90 -9.52 6.15 10.95
C ASP A 90 -10.33 4.85 10.91
N ALA A 91 -10.42 4.23 9.72
CA ALA A 91 -11.16 2.98 9.54
C ALA A 91 -10.51 1.81 10.30
N PHE A 92 -9.17 1.72 10.31
CA PHE A 92 -8.47 0.72 11.09
C PHE A 92 -8.65 0.93 12.60
N ALA A 93 -8.71 2.20 13.04
CA ALA A 93 -8.98 2.53 14.43
C ALA A 93 -10.39 2.13 14.87
N ALA A 94 -11.39 2.33 14.00
CA ALA A 94 -12.77 1.93 14.26
C ALA A 94 -12.99 0.41 14.18
N LEU A 95 -12.16 -0.31 13.41
CA LEU A 95 -12.33 -1.72 13.08
C LEU A 95 -11.10 -2.56 13.44
N PRO A 96 -10.67 -2.63 14.72
CA PRO A 96 -9.42 -3.27 15.13
C PRO A 96 -9.37 -4.79 14.87
N HIS A 97 -10.52 -5.45 14.73
CA HIS A 97 -10.65 -6.90 14.60
C HIS A 97 -11.03 -7.32 13.17
N TRP A 98 -10.81 -6.46 12.18
CA TRP A 98 -11.14 -6.74 10.78
C TRP A 98 -10.49 -8.03 10.24
N MET A 99 -9.36 -8.47 10.77
CA MET A 99 -8.70 -9.71 10.36
C MET A 99 -9.43 -10.98 10.84
N SER A 100 -10.15 -10.92 11.95
CA SER A 100 -10.86 -12.07 12.54
C SER A 100 -12.39 -11.97 12.44
N SER A 101 -12.93 -10.78 12.15
CA SER A 101 -14.37 -10.52 12.02
C SER A 101 -14.77 -10.22 10.58
N ARG A 102 -15.52 -11.16 9.97
CA ARG A 102 -16.11 -11.00 8.63
C ARG A 102 -16.94 -9.71 8.49
N LYS A 103 -17.64 -9.31 9.57
CA LYS A 103 -18.44 -8.10 9.59
C LYS A 103 -17.55 -6.85 9.47
N GLN A 104 -16.51 -6.77 10.30
CA GLN A 104 -15.57 -5.65 10.26
C GLN A 104 -14.77 -5.63 8.94
N GLU A 105 -14.41 -6.79 8.39
CA GLU A 105 -13.77 -6.87 7.07
C GLU A 105 -14.64 -6.28 5.96
N GLY A 106 -15.96 -6.55 5.97
CA GLY A 106 -16.90 -5.98 5.01
C GLY A 106 -17.07 -4.46 5.15
N GLU A 107 -17.12 -3.97 6.39
CA GLU A 107 -17.17 -2.53 6.69
C GLU A 107 -15.88 -1.82 6.24
N LEU A 108 -14.72 -2.43 6.50
CA LEU A 108 -13.42 -1.92 6.09
C LEU A 108 -13.27 -1.89 4.55
N ARG A 109 -13.70 -2.96 3.86
CA ARG A 109 -13.75 -2.98 2.39
C ARG A 109 -14.61 -1.84 1.84
N THR A 110 -15.76 -1.60 2.45
CA THR A 110 -16.66 -0.52 2.03
C THR A 110 -16.01 0.86 2.20
N ALA A 111 -15.28 1.08 3.30
CA ALA A 111 -14.51 2.30 3.52
C ALA A 111 -13.40 2.46 2.47
N LEU A 112 -12.67 1.39 2.17
CA LEU A 112 -11.60 1.38 1.18
C LEU A 112 -12.13 1.62 -0.24
N TYR A 113 -13.24 1.00 -0.64
CA TYR A 113 -13.88 1.27 -1.93
C TYR A 113 -14.27 2.74 -2.10
N LYS A 114 -14.87 3.35 -1.08
CA LYS A 114 -15.22 4.78 -1.11
C LYS A 114 -13.98 5.67 -1.22
N ALA A 115 -12.89 5.31 -0.53
CA ALA A 115 -11.65 6.06 -0.60
C ALA A 115 -10.99 5.96 -1.99
N LEU A 116 -10.93 4.75 -2.57
CA LEU A 116 -10.37 4.50 -3.90
C LEU A 116 -11.19 5.18 -5.01
N LEU A 117 -12.53 5.10 -4.95
CA LEU A 117 -13.40 5.81 -5.91
C LEU A 117 -13.20 7.32 -5.84
N ALA A 118 -13.01 7.89 -4.65
CA ALA A 118 -12.75 9.32 -4.47
C ALA A 118 -11.38 9.74 -5.05
N ALA A 119 -10.43 8.81 -5.18
CA ALA A 119 -9.15 8.99 -5.85
C ALA A 119 -9.22 8.67 -7.36
N GLY A 120 -10.40 8.51 -7.94
CA GLY A 120 -10.56 8.25 -9.38
C GLY A 120 -10.16 6.84 -9.84
N ILE A 121 -9.93 5.91 -8.91
CA ILE A 121 -9.54 4.54 -9.22
C ILE A 121 -10.79 3.71 -9.55
N SER A 122 -10.82 3.09 -10.72
CA SER A 122 -11.95 2.28 -11.20
C SER A 122 -11.88 0.82 -10.76
N GLU A 123 -10.68 0.24 -10.61
CA GLU A 123 -10.47 -1.16 -10.24
C GLU A 123 -10.54 -1.41 -8.71
N VAL A 124 -11.53 -0.81 -8.06
CA VAL A 124 -11.61 -0.77 -6.59
C VAL A 124 -11.66 -2.13 -5.91
N VAL A 125 -12.28 -3.13 -6.55
CA VAL A 125 -12.38 -4.50 -6.02
C VAL A 125 -11.01 -5.17 -5.98
N ALA A 126 -10.32 -5.21 -7.12
CA ALA A 126 -9.00 -5.85 -7.22
C ALA A 126 -7.98 -5.18 -6.30
N TRP A 127 -8.01 -3.84 -6.24
CA TRP A 127 -7.07 -3.07 -5.42
C TRP A 127 -7.33 -3.25 -3.93
N ALA A 128 -8.59 -3.23 -3.49
CA ALA A 128 -8.90 -3.47 -2.09
C ALA A 128 -8.48 -4.88 -1.65
N ASP A 129 -8.72 -5.88 -2.51
CA ASP A 129 -8.34 -7.26 -2.21
C ASP A 129 -6.83 -7.42 -2.10
N ALA A 130 -6.06 -6.80 -3.01
CA ALA A 130 -4.60 -6.79 -2.98
C ALA A 130 -4.07 -6.12 -1.71
N ILE A 131 -4.56 -4.92 -1.38
CA ILE A 131 -4.15 -4.15 -0.20
C ILE A 131 -4.45 -4.93 1.10
N LEU A 132 -5.68 -5.46 1.25
CA LEU A 132 -6.07 -6.17 2.47
C LEU A 132 -5.28 -7.49 2.64
N ASN A 133 -5.02 -8.21 1.56
CA ASN A 133 -4.20 -9.42 1.60
C ASN A 133 -2.75 -9.11 1.96
N LEU A 134 -2.17 -8.02 1.44
CA LEU A 134 -0.85 -7.56 1.81
C LEU A 134 -0.75 -7.24 3.30
N LEU A 135 -1.74 -6.51 3.85
CA LEU A 135 -1.77 -6.16 5.26
C LEU A 135 -1.93 -7.39 6.16
N ARG A 136 -2.70 -8.40 5.73
CA ARG A 136 -2.87 -9.67 6.45
C ARG A 136 -1.54 -10.43 6.52
N ARG A 137 -0.85 -10.58 5.39
CA ARG A 137 0.45 -11.28 5.30
C ARG A 137 1.57 -10.59 6.07
N ALA A 138 1.50 -9.27 6.23
CA ALA A 138 2.47 -8.53 7.04
C ALA A 138 2.26 -8.68 8.56
N ALA A 139 1.05 -9.07 8.97
CA ALA A 139 0.66 -9.23 10.36
C ALA A 139 0.92 -10.65 10.90
N GLU A 140 0.93 -11.64 10.01
CA GLU A 140 1.44 -13.01 10.20
C GLU A 140 2.95 -13.01 10.53
#